data_AF-A0AAZ3RGJ5-F1
#
_entry.id   AF-A0AAZ3RGJ5-F1
#
_cell.length_a   1.000
_cell.length_b   1.000
_cell.length_c   1.000
_cell.angle_alpha   90.00
_cell.angle_beta   90.00
_cell.angle_gamma   90.00
#
_symmetry.space_group_name_H-M   'P 1'
#
loop_
_entity.id
_entity.type
_entity.pdbx_description
1 polymer ?
#
loop_
_entity_poly.entity_id
_entity_poly.type
_entity_poly.pdbx_seq_one_letter_code
_entity_poly.pdbx_strand_id
1 'polypeptide(L)'
;MLGEHRRKSLDYRFNGNHVNVPLSTYAAVKLVALAQSCSSFSWKYPLIHRTMADPELDFTTGESGASATIPMQCSALRKNGHVVLKGRPCKIVEMSTSKTGKHGHAKVNMVGIDIFTNKKYEDMCPSTHNMDVPHIKRNEFQLLNITDGFMSLMGDNGDVREDLRVPDSDLGKEIEQKFAAGEDILVSVLAAMGEECAVAVKQMTGGK
;
A
#
# COMPACT_ATOMS: atom_id res chain seq x y z
N MET A 1 -39.67 47.94 12.95
CA MET A 1 -40.46 46.80 12.47
C MET A 1 -40.03 46.44 11.07
N LEU A 2 -39.20 45.40 10.93
CA LEU A 2 -38.83 44.64 9.72
C LEU A 2 -38.22 43.36 10.34
N GLY A 3 -38.86 42.19 10.38
CA GLY A 3 -39.44 41.43 9.28
C GLY A 3 -38.68 40.10 9.22
N GLU A 4 -38.99 39.17 10.14
CA GLU A 4 -38.40 37.83 10.26
C GLU A 4 -38.57 37.02 8.96
N HIS A 5 -37.45 36.64 8.33
CA HIS A 5 -37.43 35.57 7.33
C HIS A 5 -36.89 34.29 7.98
N ARG A 6 -37.82 33.48 8.51
CA ARG A 6 -37.55 32.11 8.97
C ARG A 6 -37.10 31.24 7.79
N ARG A 7 -35.82 30.86 7.76
CA ARG A 7 -35.38 29.68 6.98
C ARG A 7 -35.78 28.43 7.78
N LYS A 8 -36.69 27.63 7.21
CA LYS A 8 -37.09 26.33 7.75
C LYS A 8 -35.86 25.41 7.74
N SER A 9 -35.51 24.87 8.91
CA SER A 9 -34.54 23.78 9.06
C SER A 9 -35.18 22.45 8.66
N LEU A 10 -34.37 21.55 8.12
CA LEU A 10 -34.65 20.12 8.13
C LEU A 10 -33.42 19.43 8.73
N ASP A 11 -33.60 18.98 9.96
CA ASP A 11 -32.63 18.21 10.72
C ASP A 11 -32.59 16.77 10.20
N TYR A 12 -31.41 16.29 9.84
CA TYR A 12 -31.17 14.86 9.61
C TYR A 12 -30.08 14.37 10.55
N ARG A 13 -30.41 13.37 11.37
CA ARG A 13 -29.48 12.69 12.28
C ARG A 13 -29.04 11.36 11.68
N PHE A 14 -27.74 11.16 11.52
CA PHE A 14 -27.12 9.84 11.40
C PHE A 14 -25.89 9.80 12.30
N ASN A 15 -25.93 8.96 13.35
CA ASN A 15 -24.83 8.69 14.29
C ASN A 15 -24.09 9.89 14.92
N GLY A 16 -24.83 10.90 15.40
CA GLY A 16 -24.37 11.73 16.53
C GLY A 16 -23.29 12.79 16.30
N ASN A 17 -22.78 13.01 15.09
CA ASN A 17 -21.82 14.09 14.82
C ASN A 17 -22.39 15.15 13.85
N HIS A 18 -22.23 16.43 14.21
CA HIS A 18 -22.74 17.60 13.50
C HIS A 18 -21.84 17.91 12.29
N VAL A 19 -22.36 17.80 11.06
CA VAL A 19 -21.63 18.15 9.82
C VAL A 19 -22.39 19.21 9.04
N ASN A 20 -21.70 20.30 8.71
CA ASN A 20 -22.18 21.43 7.92
C ASN A 20 -21.64 21.30 6.49
N VAL A 21 -22.51 21.26 5.49
CA VAL A 21 -22.14 21.16 4.06
C VAL A 21 -22.85 22.27 3.27
N PRO A 22 -22.12 23.10 2.49
CA PRO A 22 -22.71 24.14 1.65
C PRO A 22 -23.29 23.58 0.33
N LEU A 23 -24.48 24.05 -0.04
CA LEU A 23 -25.12 23.83 -1.35
C LEU A 23 -24.53 24.77 -2.41
N SER A 24 -23.66 24.27 -3.29
CA SER A 24 -23.40 24.90 -4.61
C SER A 24 -22.50 24.01 -5.48
N THR A 25 -23.03 22.92 -6.02
CA THR A 25 -22.69 22.39 -7.37
C THR A 25 -23.59 21.20 -7.67
N TYR A 26 -24.81 21.50 -8.12
CA TYR A 26 -25.73 20.54 -8.72
C TYR A 26 -26.20 21.16 -10.03
N ALA A 27 -25.50 20.85 -11.13
CA ALA A 27 -25.95 21.06 -12.50
C ALA A 27 -25.08 20.23 -13.44
N ALA A 28 -25.73 19.56 -14.41
CA ALA A 28 -25.15 18.72 -15.47
C ALA A 28 -24.83 17.27 -15.02
N VAL A 29 -25.35 16.17 -15.58
CA VAL A 29 -26.22 15.90 -16.74
C VAL A 29 -26.95 14.58 -16.45
N LYS A 30 -28.28 14.58 -16.49
CA LYS A 30 -29.10 13.37 -16.66
C LYS A 30 -30.14 13.67 -17.75
N LEU A 31 -30.51 12.62 -18.48
CA LEU A 31 -31.70 12.50 -19.33
C LEU A 31 -31.48 12.67 -20.85
N VAL A 32 -31.09 11.58 -21.50
CA VAL A 32 -31.35 11.30 -22.91
C VAL A 32 -32.65 10.50 -22.99
N ALA A 33 -33.71 11.11 -23.52
CA ALA A 33 -34.88 10.43 -24.06
C ALA A 33 -35.71 11.42 -24.89
N LEU A 34 -35.69 11.31 -26.23
CA LEU A 34 -36.86 11.10 -27.10
C LEU A 34 -36.55 11.39 -28.59
N ALA A 35 -37.39 10.81 -29.45
CA ALA A 35 -37.59 11.01 -30.90
C ALA A 35 -36.78 10.05 -31.79
N GLN A 36 -37.32 8.91 -32.24
CA GLN A 36 -38.45 8.65 -33.17
C GLN A 36 -37.93 8.19 -34.54
N SER A 37 -38.31 6.95 -34.89
CA SER A 37 -38.75 6.46 -36.20
C SER A 37 -38.08 7.05 -37.45
N CYS A 38 -37.21 6.28 -38.09
CA CYS A 38 -37.25 6.19 -39.55
C CYS A 38 -36.81 4.80 -40.03
N SER A 39 -37.72 4.19 -40.76
CA SER A 39 -37.68 2.90 -41.42
C SER A 39 -36.64 2.80 -42.53
N SER A 40 -36.07 1.60 -42.66
CA SER A 40 -35.57 0.99 -43.90
C SER A 40 -34.52 1.78 -44.68
N PHE A 41 -33.24 1.41 -44.52
CA PHE A 41 -32.27 1.55 -45.61
C PHE A 41 -31.39 0.31 -45.69
N SER A 42 -31.68 -0.52 -46.69
CA SER A 42 -30.90 -1.68 -47.09
C SER A 42 -29.64 -1.21 -47.81
N TRP A 43 -28.47 -1.42 -47.21
CA TRP A 43 -27.20 -1.39 -47.94
C TRP A 43 -26.53 -2.75 -47.82
N LYS A 44 -26.71 -3.54 -48.88
CA LYS A 44 -25.86 -4.68 -49.21
C LYS A 44 -24.45 -4.18 -49.43
N TYR A 45 -23.47 -4.78 -48.77
CA TYR A 45 -22.09 -4.78 -49.25
C TYR A 45 -21.44 -6.15 -49.10
N PRO A 46 -20.50 -6.47 -50.02
CA PRO A 46 -20.20 -7.81 -50.43
C PRO A 46 -19.07 -8.43 -49.61
N LEU A 47 -19.19 -9.75 -49.43
CA LEU A 47 -18.16 -10.65 -48.93
C LEU A 47 -16.93 -10.58 -49.84
N ILE A 48 -15.79 -10.19 -49.28
CA ILE A 48 -14.46 -10.49 -49.80
C ILE A 48 -13.71 -11.30 -48.77
N HIS A 49 -13.57 -12.58 -49.12
CA HIS A 49 -12.77 -13.60 -48.48
C HIS A 49 -11.30 -13.16 -48.45
N ARG A 50 -10.73 -12.98 -47.26
CA ARG A 50 -9.29 -12.81 -47.08
C ARG A 50 -8.82 -13.73 -45.96
N THR A 51 -8.20 -14.83 -46.37
CA THR A 51 -7.45 -15.74 -45.51
C THR A 51 -6.22 -15.00 -44.99
N MET A 52 -6.11 -14.87 -43.67
CA MET A 52 -4.87 -14.56 -42.95
C MET A 52 -4.94 -15.49 -41.72
N ALA A 53 -4.36 -16.69 -41.75
CA ALA A 53 -2.95 -16.93 -41.45
C ALA A 53 -2.52 -16.18 -40.18
N ASP A 54 -2.65 -16.91 -39.08
CA ASP A 54 -2.10 -16.76 -37.73
C ASP A 54 -1.03 -15.68 -37.51
N PRO A 55 -1.23 -14.77 -36.54
CA PRO A 55 -0.15 -14.27 -35.72
C PRO A 55 -0.30 -14.83 -34.31
N GLU A 56 0.71 -15.58 -33.89
CA GLU A 56 0.95 -16.05 -32.54
C GLU A 56 0.42 -15.07 -31.49
N LEU A 57 -0.56 -15.54 -30.72
CA LEU A 57 -0.97 -14.88 -29.47
C LEU A 57 0.22 -15.00 -28.51
N ASP A 58 1.14 -14.04 -28.58
CA ASP A 58 2.08 -13.74 -27.51
C ASP A 58 1.23 -13.25 -26.33
N PHE A 59 0.75 -14.21 -25.54
CA PHE A 59 0.14 -13.98 -24.25
C PHE A 59 1.28 -13.50 -23.35
N THR A 60 1.71 -12.25 -23.52
CA THR A 60 2.51 -11.57 -22.52
C THR A 60 1.67 -11.61 -21.27
N THR A 61 2.00 -12.51 -20.35
CA THR A 61 1.50 -12.49 -18.98
C THR A 61 1.83 -11.10 -18.45
N GLY A 62 0.85 -10.20 -18.57
CA GLY A 62 0.91 -8.89 -17.98
C GLY A 62 0.93 -9.11 -16.49
N GLU A 63 2.12 -9.23 -15.91
CA GLU A 63 2.34 -8.92 -14.51
C GLU A 63 1.75 -7.52 -14.34
N SER A 64 0.52 -7.48 -13.84
CA SER A 64 -0.12 -6.25 -13.42
C SER A 64 0.79 -5.69 -12.34
N GLY A 65 1.68 -4.79 -12.74
CA GLY A 65 2.72 -4.22 -11.90
C GLY A 65 2.08 -3.56 -10.70
N ALA A 66 1.97 -4.33 -9.61
CA ALA A 66 1.51 -3.82 -8.35
C ALA A 66 2.51 -2.73 -7.97
N SER A 67 2.03 -1.48 -7.96
CA SER A 67 2.85 -0.35 -7.53
C SER A 67 3.45 -0.66 -6.16
N ALA A 68 4.76 -0.51 -6.03
CA ALA A 68 5.48 -0.75 -4.77
C ALA A 68 4.99 0.16 -3.63
N THR A 69 4.34 1.28 -3.98
CA THR A 69 3.77 2.25 -3.07
C THR A 69 2.33 2.57 -3.40
N ILE A 70 1.59 2.97 -2.37
CA ILE A 70 0.21 3.46 -2.46
C ILE A 70 0.21 4.91 -1.96
N PRO A 71 -0.31 5.88 -2.73
CA PRO A 71 -0.40 7.25 -2.27
C PRO A 71 -1.46 7.38 -1.16
N MET A 72 -1.10 8.03 -0.06
CA MET A 72 -2.00 8.31 1.05
C MET A 72 -1.80 9.73 1.56
N GLN A 73 -2.89 10.40 1.94
CA GLN A 73 -2.81 11.76 2.48
C GLN A 73 -2.00 11.81 3.78
N CYS A 74 -1.10 12.79 3.93
CA CYS A 74 -0.21 12.97 5.08
C CYS A 74 -1.00 13.05 6.42
N SER A 75 -2.23 13.57 6.42
CA SER A 75 -3.12 13.58 7.60
C SER A 75 -3.74 12.21 7.97
N ALA A 76 -3.76 11.25 7.06
CA ALA A 76 -4.25 9.89 7.31
C ALA A 76 -3.16 9.00 7.93
N LEU A 77 -1.89 9.39 7.84
CA LEU A 77 -0.78 8.70 8.50
C LEU A 77 -0.93 8.72 10.03
N ARG A 78 -0.40 7.69 10.68
CA ARG A 78 -0.46 7.49 12.14
C ARG A 78 0.88 6.98 12.67
N LYS A 79 1.12 7.17 13.97
CA LYS A 79 2.27 6.58 14.67
C LYS A 79 2.29 5.06 14.49
N ASN A 80 3.47 4.48 14.32
CA ASN A 80 3.70 3.08 13.96
C ASN A 80 3.21 2.68 12.56
N GLY A 81 2.68 3.62 11.76
CA GLY A 81 2.44 3.41 10.34
C GLY A 81 3.73 3.41 9.53
N HIS A 82 3.62 3.16 8.23
CA HIS A 82 4.74 3.16 7.30
C HIS A 82 4.57 4.26 6.27
N VAL A 83 5.69 4.86 5.87
CA VAL A 83 5.75 5.93 4.88
C VAL A 83 7.10 5.89 4.19
N VAL A 84 7.15 6.26 2.92
CA VAL A 84 8.41 6.40 2.19
C VAL A 84 8.98 7.79 2.49
N LEU A 85 10.15 7.83 3.12
CA LEU A 85 10.90 9.06 3.38
C LEU A 85 12.17 9.04 2.55
N LYS A 86 12.39 10.07 1.72
CA LYS A 86 13.58 10.19 0.85
C LYS A 86 13.86 8.91 0.03
N GLY A 87 12.81 8.24 -0.44
CA GLY A 87 12.91 7.00 -1.22
C GLY A 87 13.18 5.73 -0.42
N ARG A 88 13.19 5.77 0.92
CA ARG A 88 13.36 4.60 1.79
C ARG A 88 12.06 4.28 2.53
N PRO A 89 11.70 3.00 2.69
CA PRO A 89 10.55 2.62 3.49
C PRO A 89 10.85 2.78 4.99
N CYS A 90 10.12 3.65 5.67
CA CYS A 90 10.33 3.98 7.07
C CYS A 90 9.08 3.69 7.91
N LYS A 91 9.31 3.26 9.16
CA LYS A 91 8.28 3.19 10.20
C LYS A 91 8.23 4.51 10.96
N ILE A 92 7.04 5.09 11.08
CA ILE A 92 6.81 6.36 11.79
C ILE A 92 6.94 6.14 13.30
N VAL A 93 7.99 6.69 13.90
CA VAL A 93 8.20 6.63 15.36
C VAL A 93 7.60 7.83 16.07
N GLU A 94 7.59 9.00 15.41
CA GLU A 94 7.04 10.23 15.95
C GLU A 94 6.33 11.03 14.86
N MET A 95 5.23 11.68 15.23
CA MET A 95 4.45 12.53 14.33
C MET A 95 3.91 13.69 15.14
N SER A 96 4.22 14.91 14.70
CA SER A 96 3.71 16.15 15.28
C SER A 96 3.05 16.99 14.20
N THR A 97 1.98 17.70 14.54
CA THR A 97 1.30 18.60 13.61
C THR A 97 1.40 20.03 14.13
N SER A 98 1.97 20.91 13.32
CA SER A 98 2.09 22.33 13.59
C SER A 98 1.09 23.11 12.74
N LYS A 99 0.49 24.17 13.30
CA LYS A 99 -0.32 25.12 12.53
C LYS A 99 0.53 26.36 12.27
N THR A 100 0.64 26.76 11.01
CA THR A 100 1.41 27.96 10.61
C THR A 100 0.55 29.21 10.77
N GLY A 101 0.23 29.59 12.01
CA GLY A 101 -0.59 30.78 12.34
C GLY A 101 -2.11 30.55 12.29
N LYS A 102 -2.90 31.64 12.30
CA LYS A 102 -4.38 31.60 12.45
C LYS A 102 -5.11 30.98 11.26
N HIS A 103 -4.62 31.21 10.03
CA HIS A 103 -5.24 30.71 8.79
C HIS A 103 -4.33 29.74 8.03
N GLY A 104 -3.21 29.33 8.63
CA GLY A 104 -2.24 28.46 7.97
C GLY A 104 -2.72 27.02 7.88
N HIS A 105 -2.37 26.36 6.77
CA HIS A 105 -2.52 24.93 6.65
C HIS A 105 -1.66 24.22 7.70
N ALA A 106 -2.16 23.10 8.19
CA ALA A 106 -1.42 22.26 9.11
C ALA A 106 -0.23 21.62 8.38
N LYS A 107 0.88 21.54 9.09
CA LYS A 107 2.15 21.01 8.61
C LYS A 107 2.58 19.90 9.55
N VAL A 108 2.72 18.70 9.02
CA VAL A 108 3.07 17.52 9.78
C VAL A 108 4.59 17.38 9.72
N ASN A 109 5.22 17.30 10.88
CA ASN A 109 6.60 16.89 11.02
C ASN A 109 6.62 15.41 11.44
N MET A 110 7.34 14.60 10.68
CA MET A 110 7.38 13.15 10.85
C MET A 110 8.82 12.72 11.09
N VAL A 111 9.01 11.85 12.07
CA VAL A 111 10.28 11.14 12.29
C VAL A 111 10.02 9.66 12.02
N GLY A 112 10.73 9.11 11.05
CA GLY A 112 10.70 7.71 10.68
C GLY A 112 12.03 7.03 10.91
N ILE A 113 12.00 5.72 11.14
CA ILE A 113 13.18 4.85 11.15
C ILE A 113 13.07 3.92 9.96
N ASP A 114 14.11 3.87 9.13
CA ASP A 114 14.20 2.90 8.03
C ASP A 114 14.14 1.47 8.59
N ILE A 115 13.25 0.67 8.04
CA ILE A 115 13.00 -0.71 8.48
C ILE A 115 14.15 -1.67 8.20
N PHE A 116 15.03 -1.32 7.26
CA PHE A 116 16.19 -2.13 6.87
C PHE A 116 17.48 -1.60 7.50
N THR A 117 17.74 -0.30 7.38
CA THR A 117 19.01 0.28 7.83
C THR A 117 18.99 0.78 9.28
N ASN A 118 17.82 0.84 9.92
CA ASN A 118 17.61 1.44 11.23
C ASN A 118 18.07 2.91 11.35
N LYS A 119 18.28 3.59 10.22
CA LYS A 119 18.63 5.01 10.19
C LYS A 119 17.39 5.87 10.38
N LYS A 120 17.55 6.95 11.16
CA LYS A 120 16.48 7.93 11.40
C LYS A 120 16.39 8.90 10.22
N TYR A 121 15.18 9.14 9.76
CA TYR A 121 14.83 10.09 8.71
C TYR A 121 13.74 11.03 9.22
N GLU A 122 13.91 12.31 8.93
CA GLU A 122 12.95 13.35 9.28
C GLU A 122 12.47 14.04 8.00
N ASP A 123 11.17 14.32 7.95
CA ASP A 123 10.55 15.05 6.85
C ASP A 123 9.33 15.85 7.32
N MET A 124 8.99 16.88 6.56
CA MET A 124 7.92 17.81 6.87
C MET A 124 7.00 18.01 5.67
N CYS A 125 5.81 17.39 5.71
CA CYS A 125 4.78 17.52 4.68
C CYS A 125 3.63 18.44 5.12
N PRO A 126 3.05 19.25 4.21
CA PRO A 126 1.72 19.80 4.41
C PRO A 126 0.69 18.69 4.63
N SER A 127 -0.31 18.90 5.50
CA SER A 127 -1.28 17.86 5.87
C SER A 127 -2.17 17.38 4.72
N THR A 128 -2.27 18.17 3.64
CA THR A 128 -3.07 17.87 2.44
C THR A 128 -2.25 17.21 1.33
N HIS A 129 -0.93 17.14 1.45
CA HIS A 129 -0.10 16.46 0.46
C HIS A 129 -0.24 14.94 0.58
N ASN A 130 -0.18 14.27 -0.56
CA ASN A 130 -0.08 12.82 -0.61
C ASN A 130 1.37 12.40 -0.40
N MET A 131 1.56 11.38 0.43
CA MET A 131 2.83 10.71 0.68
C MET A 131 2.70 9.26 0.25
N ASP A 132 3.80 8.68 -0.21
CA ASP A 132 3.84 7.27 -0.57
C ASP A 132 3.89 6.38 0.67
N VAL A 133 3.03 5.37 0.71
CA VAL A 133 3.03 4.31 1.71
C VAL A 133 3.57 3.05 1.06
N PRO A 134 4.68 2.46 1.57
CA PRO A 134 5.23 1.25 0.99
C PRO A 134 4.34 0.06 1.30
N HIS A 135 4.17 -0.84 0.33
CA HIS A 135 3.56 -2.13 0.60
C HIS A 135 4.58 -3.03 1.32
N ILE A 136 4.30 -3.35 2.58
CA ILE A 136 5.14 -4.21 3.40
C ILE A 136 4.48 -5.58 3.50
N LYS A 137 5.17 -6.61 3.02
CA LYS A 137 4.79 -8.01 3.18
C LYS A 137 5.70 -8.64 4.23
N ARG A 138 5.11 -9.34 5.20
CA ARG A 138 5.86 -10.10 6.20
C ARG A 138 5.46 -11.55 6.04
N ASN A 139 6.42 -12.38 5.68
CA ASN A 139 6.24 -13.82 5.54
C ASN A 139 7.15 -14.53 6.55
N GLU A 140 6.67 -15.64 7.07
CA GLU A 140 7.42 -16.47 8.00
C GLU A 140 7.92 -17.70 7.24
N PHE A 141 9.21 -17.99 7.37
CA PHE A 141 9.85 -19.12 6.72
C PHE A 141 10.53 -19.99 7.76
N GLN A 142 10.45 -21.31 7.60
CA GLN A 142 11.23 -22.24 8.41
C GLN A 142 12.67 -22.27 7.92
N LEU A 143 13.62 -22.10 8.83
CA LEU A 143 15.04 -22.26 8.48
C LEU A 143 15.36 -23.76 8.38
N LEU A 144 15.81 -24.20 7.21
CA LEU A 144 16.26 -25.57 6.98
C LEU A 144 17.76 -25.72 7.18
N ASN A 145 18.55 -24.81 6.61
CA ASN A 145 20.00 -24.88 6.65
C ASN A 145 20.65 -23.50 6.47
N ILE A 146 21.91 -23.37 6.88
CA ILE A 146 22.76 -22.20 6.61
C ILE A 146 24.01 -22.70 5.87
N THR A 147 24.23 -22.25 4.64
CA THR A 147 25.39 -22.64 3.81
C THR A 147 26.09 -21.40 3.28
N ASP A 148 27.40 -21.26 3.53
CA ASP A 148 28.22 -20.13 3.08
C ASP A 148 27.63 -18.73 3.39
N GLY A 149 26.87 -18.62 4.49
CA GLY A 149 26.19 -17.39 4.92
C GLY A 149 24.84 -17.13 4.24
N PHE A 150 24.37 -18.03 3.37
CA PHE A 150 23.03 -18.04 2.80
C PHE A 150 22.09 -18.94 3.61
N MET A 151 20.87 -18.47 3.83
CA MET A 151 19.84 -19.21 4.54
C MET A 151 18.97 -19.96 3.54
N SER A 152 18.82 -21.26 3.75
CA SER A 152 17.83 -22.08 3.07
C SER A 152 16.52 -22.03 3.86
N LEU A 153 15.54 -21.34 3.32
CA LEU A 153 14.28 -20.97 3.95
C LEU A 153 13.12 -21.66 3.24
N MET A 154 12.29 -22.41 3.97
CA MET A 154 11.09 -23.05 3.46
C MET A 154 9.85 -22.24 3.83
N GLY A 155 9.06 -21.88 2.82
CA GLY A 155 7.75 -21.28 2.99
C GLY A 155 6.70 -22.32 3.36
N ASP A 156 5.58 -21.83 3.87
CA ASP A 156 4.37 -22.58 4.17
C ASP A 156 3.77 -23.31 2.95
N ASN A 157 4.07 -22.86 1.74
CA ASN A 157 3.67 -23.51 0.50
C ASN A 157 4.55 -24.71 0.11
N GLY A 158 5.64 -24.96 0.85
CA GLY A 158 6.68 -25.94 0.50
C GLY A 158 7.77 -25.40 -0.43
N ASP A 159 7.66 -24.13 -0.85
CA ASP A 159 8.69 -23.46 -1.67
C ASP A 159 9.95 -23.24 -0.83
N VAL A 160 11.12 -23.63 -1.35
CA VAL A 160 12.41 -23.42 -0.70
C VAL A 160 13.16 -22.32 -1.44
N ARG A 161 13.67 -21.33 -0.70
CA ARG A 161 14.51 -20.25 -1.24
C ARG A 161 15.85 -20.20 -0.53
N GLU A 162 16.90 -19.86 -1.28
CA GLU A 162 18.29 -19.79 -0.80
C GLU A 162 18.97 -18.46 -1.17
N ASP A 163 18.17 -17.48 -1.58
CA ASP A 163 18.62 -16.18 -2.06
C ASP A 163 18.96 -15.20 -0.93
N LEU A 164 18.44 -15.43 0.28
CA LEU A 164 18.59 -14.53 1.41
C LEU A 164 19.84 -14.85 2.24
N ARG A 165 20.69 -13.84 2.39
CA ARG A 165 21.87 -13.91 3.26
C ARG A 165 21.49 -13.67 4.72
N VAL A 166 22.21 -14.32 5.64
CA VAL A 166 22.13 -14.02 7.07
C VAL A 166 22.49 -12.54 7.30
N PRO A 167 21.66 -11.76 8.02
CA PRO A 167 21.95 -10.35 8.27
C PRO A 167 23.15 -10.21 9.23
N ASP A 168 24.07 -9.29 8.97
CA ASP A 168 25.26 -9.05 9.82
C ASP A 168 24.94 -8.40 11.20
N SER A 169 23.65 -8.25 11.53
CA SER A 169 23.16 -7.68 12.78
C SER A 169 23.19 -8.72 13.91
N ASP A 170 22.89 -8.31 15.14
CA ASP A 170 22.80 -9.22 16.30
C ASP A 170 21.75 -10.34 16.09
N LEU A 171 20.73 -10.08 15.26
CA LEU A 171 19.78 -11.09 14.80
C LEU A 171 20.43 -12.24 14.03
N GLY A 172 21.43 -11.99 13.17
CA GLY A 172 22.10 -13.05 12.42
C GLY A 172 22.87 -13.99 13.33
N LYS A 173 23.54 -13.45 14.34
CA LYS A 173 24.23 -14.25 15.38
C LYS A 173 23.24 -15.10 16.17
N GLU A 174 22.06 -14.56 16.49
CA GLU A 174 21.01 -15.31 17.18
C GLU A 174 20.48 -16.47 16.32
N ILE A 175 20.32 -16.25 15.00
CA ILE A 175 19.92 -17.29 14.04
C ILE A 175 20.95 -18.43 14.03
N GLU A 176 22.23 -18.09 13.87
CA GLU A 176 23.32 -19.08 13.85
C GLU A 176 23.42 -19.86 15.16
N GLN A 177 23.26 -19.19 16.30
CA GLN A 177 23.30 -19.83 17.62
C GLN A 177 22.15 -20.83 17.81
N LYS A 178 20.91 -20.44 17.45
CA LYS A 178 19.74 -21.32 17.58
C LYS A 178 19.80 -22.49 16.61
N PHE A 179 20.31 -22.24 15.40
CA PHE A 179 20.54 -23.30 14.42
C PHE A 179 21.62 -24.29 14.91
N ALA A 180 22.73 -23.80 15.48
CA ALA A 180 23.77 -24.65 16.07
C ALA A 180 23.28 -25.44 17.29
N ALA A 181 22.28 -24.94 18.02
CA ALA A 181 21.60 -25.66 19.09
C ALA A 181 20.67 -26.78 18.58
N GLY A 182 20.44 -26.87 17.27
CA GLY A 182 19.53 -27.84 16.65
C GLY A 182 18.05 -27.53 16.90
N GLU A 183 17.72 -26.26 17.15
CA GLU A 183 16.33 -25.83 17.34
C GLU A 183 15.67 -25.48 15.99
N ASP A 184 14.42 -25.91 15.81
CA ASP A 184 13.60 -25.44 14.70
C ASP A 184 13.21 -23.98 14.92
N ILE A 185 13.56 -23.13 13.96
CA ILE A 185 13.27 -21.70 14.01
C ILE A 185 12.53 -21.21 12.77
N LEU A 186 11.59 -20.29 13.01
CA LEU A 186 10.87 -19.51 12.01
C LEU A 186 11.52 -18.13 11.90
N VAL A 187 12.01 -17.81 10.71
CA VAL A 187 12.56 -16.51 10.36
C VAL A 187 11.46 -15.68 9.69
N SER A 188 11.12 -14.54 10.28
CA SER A 188 10.24 -13.57 9.64
C SER A 188 11.04 -12.69 8.69
N VAL A 189 10.74 -12.79 7.40
CA VAL A 189 11.29 -11.94 6.35
C VAL A 189 10.29 -10.84 6.02
N LEU A 190 10.79 -9.62 5.96
CA LEU A 190 10.03 -8.45 5.56
C LEU A 190 10.48 -8.01 4.16
N ALA A 191 9.53 -7.90 3.25
CA ALA A 191 9.71 -7.43 1.88
C ALA A 191 9.03 -6.07 1.70
N ALA A 192 9.77 -5.08 1.19
CA ALA A 192 9.25 -3.76 0.88
C ALA A 192 10.05 -3.10 -0.25
N MET A 193 9.36 -2.53 -1.24
CA MET A 193 9.97 -1.79 -2.36
C MET A 193 11.07 -2.56 -3.13
N GLY A 194 10.98 -3.89 -3.18
CA GLY A 194 11.97 -4.75 -3.86
C GLY A 194 13.18 -5.14 -3.00
N GLU A 195 13.25 -4.68 -1.74
CA GLU A 195 14.23 -5.13 -0.76
C GLU A 195 13.60 -6.12 0.22
N GLU A 196 14.34 -7.16 0.58
CA GLU A 196 13.92 -8.19 1.54
C GLU A 196 14.97 -8.33 2.65
N CYS A 197 14.52 -8.47 3.90
CA CYS A 197 15.42 -8.64 5.04
C CYS A 197 14.76 -9.47 6.15
N ALA A 198 15.54 -10.30 6.83
CA ALA A 198 15.11 -11.00 8.03
C ALA A 198 15.02 -10.02 9.21
N VAL A 199 13.84 -9.90 9.82
CA VAL A 199 13.55 -8.92 10.87
C VAL A 199 13.30 -9.52 12.24
N ALA A 200 12.95 -10.81 12.32
CA ALA A 200 12.70 -11.47 13.58
C ALA A 200 12.90 -12.98 13.46
N VAL A 201 13.18 -13.61 14.60
CA VAL A 201 13.29 -15.06 14.75
C VAL A 201 12.32 -15.51 15.83
N LYS A 202 11.58 -16.57 15.56
CA LYS A 202 10.66 -17.21 16.50
C LYS A 202 11.02 -18.68 16.57
N GLN A 203 11.15 -19.23 17.76
CA GLN A 203 11.36 -20.67 17.93
C GLN A 203 10.06 -21.42 17.62
N MET A 204 10.15 -22.45 16.78
CA MET A 204 9.04 -23.35 16.53
C MET A 204 9.06 -24.40 17.65
N THR A 205 8.17 -24.24 18.64
CA THR A 205 8.01 -25.24 19.70
C THR A 205 7.30 -26.47 19.13
N GLY A 206 8.05 -27.32 18.43
CA GLY A 206 7.65 -28.66 18.08
C GLY A 206 7.57 -29.49 19.35
N GLY A 207 6.34 -29.74 19.84
CA GLY A 207 6.12 -30.70 20.92
C GLY A 207 6.65 -32.06 20.49
N LYS A 208 7.58 -32.60 21.28
CA LYS A 208 8.07 -33.97 21.16
C LYS A 208 6.92 -34.98 21.10
#